data_AF-A0A314ZJ24-F1
#
_entry.id   AF-A0A314ZJ24-F1
#
_cell.length_a   1.000
_cell.length_b   1.000
_cell.length_c   1.000
_cell.angle_alpha   90.00
_cell.angle_beta   90.00
_cell.angle_gamma   90.00
#
_symmetry.space_group_name_H-M   'P 1'
#
loop_
_entity.id
_entity.type
_entity.pdbx_description
1 polymer ?
#
loop_
_entity_poly.entity_id
_entity_poly.type
_entity_poly.pdbx_seq_one_letter_code
_entity_poly.pdbx_strand_id
1 'polypeptide(L)'
;MQIFGAAHQATTLQLRVYDGDLKYYTHNAVAANIYNKWFRLNVIHNVGARKVTIFIDGEKKLVVKDHGRASFYFKYGVYAAPSGSSHYMESRWKGIKLFKKLW
;
A
#
# COMPACT_ATOMS: atom_id res chain seq x y z
N MET A 1 -3.25 -1.54 3.10
CA MET A 1 -2.11 -2.36 2.61
C MET A 1 -0.80 -1.66 3.01
N GLN A 2 0.21 -2.41 3.47
CA GLN A 2 1.51 -1.88 3.87
C GLN A 2 2.66 -2.78 3.38
N ILE A 3 3.84 -2.18 3.25
CA ILE A 3 5.12 -2.90 3.29
C ILE A 3 5.82 -2.44 4.55
N PHE A 4 5.98 -3.34 5.52
CA PHE A 4 6.76 -3.08 6.72
C PHE A 4 8.24 -3.32 6.45
N GLY A 5 9.10 -2.60 7.17
CA GLY A 5 10.56 -2.63 7.04
C GLY A 5 11.07 -1.38 6.34
N ALA A 6 12.06 -0.73 6.96
CA ALA A 6 12.81 0.41 6.45
C ALA A 6 14.02 0.65 7.38
N ALA A 7 14.99 1.47 6.97
CA ALA A 7 16.21 1.68 7.74
C ALA A 7 16.01 2.57 8.99
N HIS A 8 15.20 3.63 8.88
CA HIS A 8 15.03 4.64 9.93
C HIS A 8 13.57 4.85 10.36
N GLN A 9 12.64 4.07 9.82
CA GLN A 9 11.23 4.13 10.17
C GLN A 9 10.57 2.75 10.05
N ALA A 10 9.31 2.64 10.45
CA ALA A 10 8.64 1.34 10.50
C ALA A 10 8.29 0.78 9.11
N THR A 11 7.92 1.62 8.15
CA THR A 11 7.30 1.18 6.89
C THR A 11 8.01 1.74 5.66
N THR A 12 8.08 0.91 4.61
CA THR A 12 8.42 1.32 3.25
C THR A 12 7.21 1.87 2.52
N LEU A 13 6.01 1.35 2.80
CA LEU A 13 4.77 1.80 2.18
C LEU A 13 3.61 1.69 3.17
N GLN A 14 2.76 2.71 3.22
CA GLN A 14 1.40 2.63 3.71
C GLN A 14 0.42 3.20 2.68
N LEU A 15 -0.60 2.43 2.33
CA LEU A 15 -1.77 2.93 1.63
C LEU A 15 -2.87 3.24 2.65
N ARG A 16 -3.31 4.49 2.67
CA ARG A 16 -4.32 5.02 3.60
C ARG A 16 -5.51 5.55 2.81
N VAL A 17 -6.69 5.56 3.43
CA VAL A 17 -7.89 6.14 2.83
C VAL A 17 -8.19 7.46 3.53
N TYR A 18 -8.30 8.54 2.77
CA TYR A 18 -8.68 9.87 3.25
C TYR A 18 -9.70 10.45 2.29
N ASP A 19 -10.84 10.90 2.81
CA ASP A 19 -11.90 11.54 2.03
C ASP A 19 -12.38 10.71 0.82
N GLY A 20 -12.33 9.38 0.95
CA GLY A 20 -12.67 8.45 -0.12
C GLY A 20 -11.54 8.14 -1.10
N ASP A 21 -10.39 8.79 -1.00
CA ASP A 21 -9.23 8.55 -1.86
C ASP A 21 -8.24 7.59 -1.22
N LEU A 22 -7.69 6.68 -2.02
CA LEU A 22 -6.56 5.85 -1.64
C LEU A 22 -5.27 6.63 -1.87
N LYS A 23 -4.49 6.87 -0.81
CA LYS A 23 -3.27 7.69 -0.85
C LYS A 23 -2.04 6.91 -0.42
N TYR A 24 -0.90 7.27 -1.02
CA TYR A 24 0.43 6.94 -0.52
C TYR A 24 0.72 7.79 0.73
N TYR A 25 0.75 7.16 1.90
CA TYR A 25 0.71 7.84 3.20
C TYR A 25 -0.40 8.90 3.23
N THR A 26 -0.06 10.18 3.38
CA THR A 26 -0.99 11.32 3.36
C THR A 26 -0.80 12.19 2.11
N HIS A 27 0.01 11.73 1.15
CA HIS A 27 0.47 12.52 0.01
C HIS A 27 -0.34 12.18 -1.25
N ASN A 28 0.28 11.51 -2.22
CA ASN A 28 -0.25 11.28 -3.55
C ASN A 28 -1.47 10.34 -3.51
N ALA A 29 -2.59 10.79 -4.10
CA ALA A 29 -3.70 9.91 -4.42
C ALA A 29 -3.28 8.95 -5.55
N VAL A 30 -3.58 7.66 -5.38
CA VAL A 30 -3.37 6.61 -6.39
C VAL A 30 -4.69 6.08 -6.96
N ALA A 31 -5.80 6.31 -6.25
CA ALA A 31 -7.16 6.09 -6.72
C ALA A 31 -8.10 7.04 -5.97
N ALA A 32 -9.16 7.49 -6.64
CA ALA A 32 -10.14 8.41 -6.07
C ALA A 32 -11.48 7.73 -5.84
N ASN A 33 -12.24 8.20 -4.83
CA ASN A 33 -13.61 7.76 -4.52
C ASN A 33 -13.79 6.22 -4.52
N ILE A 34 -13.02 5.53 -3.67
CA ILE A 34 -12.90 4.07 -3.65
C ILE A 34 -13.96 3.36 -2.79
N TYR A 35 -14.76 4.11 -2.03
CA TYR A 35 -15.77 3.50 -1.14
C TYR A 35 -16.79 2.68 -1.94
N ASN A 36 -17.21 1.55 -1.35
CA ASN A 36 -18.20 0.63 -1.92
C ASN A 36 -17.88 0.11 -3.33
N LYS A 37 -16.60 0.14 -3.73
CA LYS A 37 -16.14 -0.31 -5.04
C LYS A 37 -15.07 -1.39 -4.90
N TRP A 38 -15.09 -2.33 -5.84
CA TRP A 38 -13.99 -3.25 -6.03
C TRP A 38 -13.00 -2.64 -7.02
N PHE A 39 -11.71 -2.71 -6.69
CA PHE A 39 -10.61 -2.40 -7.60
C PHE A 39 -9.49 -3.39 -7.35
N ARG A 40 -8.67 -3.64 -8.37
CA ARG A 40 -7.50 -4.50 -8.25
C ARG A 40 -6.30 -3.67 -7.80
N LEU A 41 -5.73 -4.02 -6.64
CA LEU A 41 -4.48 -3.45 -6.16
C LEU A 41 -3.32 -4.41 -6.43
N ASN A 42 -2.31 -3.95 -7.15
CA ASN A 42 -1.02 -4.64 -7.23
C ASN A 42 0.07 -3.72 -6.72
N VAL A 43 0.95 -4.25 -5.87
CA VAL A 43 2.14 -3.54 -5.39
C VAL A 43 3.36 -4.43 -5.60
N ILE A 44 4.38 -3.86 -6.25
CA ILE A 44 5.66 -4.52 -6.51
C ILE A 44 6.75 -3.79 -5.75
N HIS A 45 7.44 -4.51 -4.87
CA HIS A 45 8.68 -4.02 -4.24
C HIS A 45 9.87 -4.66 -4.92
N ASN A 46 10.53 -3.90 -5.78
CA ASN A 46 11.84 -4.27 -6.31
C ASN A 46 12.90 -3.83 -5.29
N VAL A 47 13.24 -4.74 -4.38
CA VAL A 47 14.21 -4.50 -3.30
C VAL A 47 15.59 -4.14 -3.87
N GLY A 48 16.05 -4.81 -4.93
CA GLY A 48 17.34 -4.53 -5.56
C GLY A 48 17.44 -3.13 -6.15
N ALA A 49 16.37 -2.68 -6.82
CA ALA A 49 16.29 -1.33 -7.36
C ALA A 49 15.82 -0.28 -6.34
N ARG A 50 15.52 -0.69 -5.10
CA ARG A 50 14.96 0.15 -4.03
C ARG A 50 13.71 0.92 -4.46
N LYS A 51 12.82 0.26 -5.20
CA LYS A 51 11.61 0.89 -5.78
C LYS A 51 10.34 0.12 -5.40
N VAL A 52 9.32 0.88 -5.04
CA VAL A 52 7.94 0.39 -4.89
C VAL A 52 7.10 0.97 -6.02
N THR A 53 6.38 0.10 -6.71
CA THR A 53 5.43 0.51 -7.76
C THR A 53 4.03 0.07 -7.39
N ILE A 54 3.08 0.99 -7.50
CA ILE A 54 1.67 0.81 -7.16
C ILE A 54 0.84 0.83 -8.43
N PHE A 55 -0.02 -0.16 -8.59
CA PHE A 55 -0.95 -0.26 -9.69
C PHE A 55 -2.38 -0.37 -9.17
N ILE A 56 -3.29 0.30 -9.87
CA ILE A 56 -4.74 0.22 -9.65
C ILE A 56 -5.36 -0.22 -10.96
N ASP A 57 -6.13 -1.31 -10.92
CA ASP A 57 -6.77 -1.94 -12.09
C ASP A 57 -5.79 -2.29 -13.23
N GLY A 58 -4.52 -2.54 -12.88
CA GLY A 58 -3.45 -2.84 -13.84
C GLY A 58 -2.72 -1.60 -14.39
N GLU A 59 -3.21 -0.39 -14.12
CA GLU A 59 -2.55 0.84 -14.52
C GLU A 59 -1.53 1.28 -13.47
N LYS A 60 -0.31 1.66 -13.90
CA LYS A 60 0.75 2.14 -13.01
C LYS A 60 0.41 3.54 -12.51
N LYS A 61 0.19 3.69 -11.20
CA LYS A 61 -0.22 4.96 -10.58
C LYS A 61 0.93 5.72 -9.94
N LEU A 62 1.87 5.00 -9.31
CA LEU A 62 2.95 5.65 -8.58
C LEU A 62 4.19 4.77 -8.52
N VAL A 63 5.37 5.40 -8.60
CA VAL A 63 6.68 4.78 -8.32
C VAL A 63 7.38 5.64 -7.27
N VAL A 64 7.79 5.02 -6.17
CA VAL A 64 8.54 5.68 -5.09
C VAL A 64 9.79 4.88 -4.73
N LYS A 65 10.77 5.53 -4.11
CA LYS A 65 11.90 4.83 -3.50
C LYS A 65 11.47 4.16 -2.21
N ASP A 66 12.08 3.02 -1.88
CA ASP A 66 11.99 2.49 -0.52
C ASP A 66 12.84 3.29 0.45
N HIS A 67 12.67 3.00 1.74
CA HIS A 67 13.33 3.71 2.83
C HIS A 67 14.58 2.99 3.34
N GLY A 68 15.29 2.28 2.46
CA GLY A 68 16.57 1.63 2.78
C GLY A 68 16.45 0.17 3.17
N ARG A 69 17.61 -0.47 3.35
CA ARG A 69 17.72 -1.92 3.61
C ARG A 69 17.04 -2.31 4.92
N ALA A 70 16.18 -3.32 4.85
CA ALA A 70 15.53 -3.94 6.00
C ALA A 70 15.05 -5.35 5.64
N SER A 71 14.48 -6.06 6.62
CA SER A 71 13.60 -7.19 6.36
C SER A 71 12.20 -6.68 6.03
N PHE A 72 11.67 -7.09 4.88
CA PHE A 72 10.39 -6.60 4.39
C PHE A 72 9.32 -7.68 4.43
N TYR A 73 8.09 -7.27 4.75
CA TYR A 73 6.91 -8.11 4.62
C TYR A 73 5.67 -7.28 4.29
N PHE A 74 4.76 -7.88 3.53
CA PHE A 74 3.49 -7.27 3.17
C PHE A 74 2.47 -7.43 4.29
N LYS A 75 1.62 -6.41 4.46
CA LYS A 75 0.44 -6.45 5.34
C LYS A 75 -0.78 -5.98 4.54
N TYR A 76 -1.93 -6.61 4.73
CA TYR A 76 -3.22 -6.16 4.18
C TYR A 76 -4.31 -6.25 5.24
N GLY A 77 -5.45 -5.61 4.99
CA GLY A 77 -6.52 -5.44 5.98
C GLY A 77 -6.71 -3.99 6.42
N VAL A 78 -7.43 -3.82 7.53
CA VAL A 78 -7.71 -2.53 8.18
C VAL A 78 -6.65 -2.24 9.23
N TYR A 79 -6.13 -1.02 9.24
CA TYR A 79 -5.24 -0.52 10.28
C TYR A 79 -5.61 0.93 10.57
N ALA A 80 -5.92 1.23 11.84
CA ALA A 80 -6.32 2.56 12.28
C ALA A 80 -5.26 3.60 11.92
N ALA A 81 -5.71 4.73 11.38
CA ALA A 81 -4.87 5.91 11.27
C ALA A 81 -4.56 6.43 12.69
N PRO A 82 -3.39 7.07 12.90
CA PRO A 82 -2.99 7.57 14.22
C PRO A 82 -4.01 8.51 14.88
N SER A 83 -4.84 9.19 14.09
CA SER A 83 -5.93 10.04 14.56
C SER A 83 -7.11 10.01 13.59
N GLY A 84 -8.31 10.36 14.09
CA GLY A 84 -9.51 10.49 13.26
C GLY A 84 -10.06 9.18 12.68
N SER A 85 -9.70 8.03 13.27
CA SER A 85 -10.21 6.75 12.80
C SER A 85 -11.69 6.58 13.14
N SER A 86 -12.48 6.12 12.17
CA SER A 86 -13.88 5.74 12.40
C SER A 86 -13.97 4.49 13.27
N HIS A 87 -15.05 4.36 14.06
CA HIS A 87 -15.39 3.12 14.75
C HIS A 87 -15.87 2.00 13.81
N TYR A 88 -16.14 2.32 12.54
CA TYR A 88 -16.69 1.42 11.53
C TYR A 88 -15.72 1.17 10.36
N MET A 89 -14.41 1.21 10.61
CA MET A 89 -13.44 0.93 9.55
C MET A 89 -13.53 -0.52 9.09
N GLU A 90 -13.84 -0.71 7.82
CA GLU A 90 -13.90 -2.02 7.19
C GLU A 90 -13.09 -2.01 5.89
N SER A 91 -12.48 -3.15 5.57
CA SER A 91 -11.95 -3.40 4.23
C SER A 91 -12.21 -4.85 3.86
N ARG A 92 -12.67 -5.07 2.62
CA ARG A 92 -12.95 -6.41 2.09
C ARG A 92 -11.90 -6.76 1.04
N TRP A 93 -11.34 -7.96 1.13
CA TRP A 93 -10.27 -8.44 0.26
C TRP A 93 -10.64 -9.79 -0.31
N LYS A 94 -10.40 -9.99 -1.61
CA LYS A 94 -10.58 -11.29 -2.30
C LYS A 94 -9.49 -11.47 -3.34
N GLY A 95 -9.19 -12.73 -3.69
CA GLY A 95 -8.18 -13.06 -4.69
C GLY A 95 -6.76 -12.64 -4.29
N ILE A 96 -6.44 -12.69 -3.00
CA ILE A 96 -5.13 -12.30 -2.46
C ILE A 96 -4.07 -13.30 -2.93
N LYS A 97 -3.02 -12.80 -3.57
CA LYS A 97 -1.87 -13.58 -4.02
C LYS A 97 -0.59 -12.86 -3.65
N LEU A 98 0.39 -13.60 -3.16
CA LEU A 98 1.73 -13.11 -2.87
C LEU A 98 2.72 -13.85 -3.76
N PHE A 99 3.52 -13.09 -4.50
CA PHE A 99 4.54 -13.65 -5.37
C PHE A 99 5.91 -13.16 -4.91
N LYS A 100 6.88 -14.07 -4.92
CA LYS A 100 8.29 -13.74 -4.77
C LYS A 100 8.96 -14.20 -6.05
N LYS A 101 9.63 -13.29 -6.74
CA LYS A 101 10.51 -13.68 -7.85
C LYS A 101 11.68 -14.47 -7.24
N LEU A 102 11.71 -15.77 -7.47
CA LEU A 102 12.86 -16.61 -7.20
C LEU A 102 13.68 -16.58 -8.48
N TRP A 103 14.76 -15.79 -8.46
CA TRP A 103 15.82 -15.68 -9.47
C TRP A 103 15.34 -15.63 -10.93
#